data_AF-A0A453NVH2-F1
#
_entry.id   AF-A0A453NVH2-F1
#
_cell.length_a   1.000
_cell.length_b   1.000
_cell.length_c   1.000
_cell.angle_alpha   90.00
_cell.angle_beta   90.00
_cell.angle_gamma   90.00
#
_symmetry.space_group_name_H-M   'P 1'
#
loop_
_entity.id
_entity.type
_entity.pdbx_description
1 polymer ?
#
loop_
_entity_poly.entity_id
_entity_poly.type
_entity_poly.pdbx_seq_one_letter_code
_entity_poly.pdbx_strand_id
1 'polypeptide(L)' 'MHMPSLHIENDSEEPPAPEYCINAGSVGSFTRFINHNCNPYLFAQCVLTNYHDVKLEKVKLFAVDTILPLQVN' A
#
# COMPACT_ATOMS: atom_id res chain seq x y z
N MET A 1 23.16 42.50 4.74
CA MET A 1 22.41 41.25 4.94
C MET A 1 22.30 40.56 3.60
N HIS A 2 23.04 39.45 3.42
CA HIS A 2 23.05 38.67 2.19
C HIS A 2 22.18 37.43 2.45
N MET A 3 21.00 37.39 1.84
CA MET A 3 20.15 36.20 1.86
C MET A 3 20.77 35.19 0.89
N PRO A 4 21.14 33.97 1.33
CA PRO A 4 21.55 32.93 0.41
C PRO A 4 20.34 32.55 -0.45
N SER A 5 20.55 32.54 -1.76
CA SER A 5 19.58 32.04 -2.73
C SER A 5 19.18 30.61 -2.36
N LEU A 6 17.88 30.39 -2.09
CA LEU A 6 17.34 29.04 -2.02
C LEU A 6 17.55 28.40 -3.40
N HIS A 7 18.48 27.46 -3.47
CA HIS A 7 18.52 26.49 -4.55
C HIS A 7 17.12 25.89 -4.65
N ILE A 8 16.52 26.01 -5.83
CA ILE A 8 15.34 25.21 -6.18
C ILE A 8 15.87 23.78 -6.28
N GLU A 9 15.85 23.05 -5.16
CA GLU A 9 15.95 21.61 -5.21
C GLU A 9 14.69 21.15 -5.95
N ASN A 10 14.91 20.66 -7.16
CA ASN A 10 13.86 20.02 -7.94
C ASN A 10 13.56 18.69 -7.24
N ASP A 11 12.70 18.75 -6.23
CA ASP A 11 12.22 17.63 -5.39
C ASP A 11 11.32 16.64 -6.18
N SER A 12 11.54 16.56 -7.49
CA SER A 12 10.73 15.80 -8.45
C SER A 12 11.24 14.37 -8.66
N GLU A 13 12.03 13.83 -7.73
CA GLU A 13 12.39 12.41 -7.77
C GLU A 13 11.18 11.58 -7.32
N GLU A 14 10.28 11.29 -8.27
CA GLU A 14 9.24 10.30 -8.05
C GLU A 14 9.88 8.98 -7.58
N PRO A 15 9.31 8.32 -6.56
CA PRO A 15 9.86 7.07 -6.07
C PRO A 15 9.95 6.05 -7.21
N PRO A 16 11.01 5.23 -7.25
CA PRO A 16 11.15 4.23 -8.28
C PRO A 16 9.94 3.29 -8.27
N ALA A 17 9.54 2.84 -9.47
CA ALA A 17 8.43 1.91 -9.61
C ALA A 17 8.65 0.65 -8.75
N PRO A 18 7.60 0.05 -8.16
CA PRO A 18 7.73 -1.17 -7.38
C PRO A 18 8.37 -2.31 -8.19
N GLU A 19 9.34 -3.02 -7.59
CA GLU A 19 10.06 -4.14 -8.23
C GLU A 19 9.13 -5.35 -8.48
N TYR A 20 8.08 -5.51 -7.67
CA TYR A 20 7.17 -6.65 -7.70
C TYR A 20 5.70 -6.24 -7.72
N CYS A 21 4.84 -7.11 -8.25
CA CYS A 21 3.39 -6.98 -8.21
C CYS A 21 2.71 -8.32 -7.87
N ILE A 22 1.50 -8.26 -7.32
CA ILE A 22 0.66 -9.44 -7.06
C ILE A 22 -0.38 -9.55 -8.18
N ASN A 23 -0.24 -10.53 -9.07
CA ASN A 23 -1.24 -10.83 -10.09
C ASN A 23 -2.23 -11.88 -9.59
N ALA A 24 -3.44 -11.45 -9.23
CA ALA A 24 -4.54 -12.34 -8.81
C ALA A 24 -5.56 -12.62 -9.93
N GLY A 25 -5.21 -12.36 -11.20
CA GLY A 25 -6.12 -12.47 -12.34
C GLY A 25 -6.69 -13.88 -12.52
N SER A 26 -5.83 -14.89 -12.58
CA SER A 26 -6.23 -16.29 -12.79
C SER A 26 -6.33 -17.09 -11.49
N VAL A 27 -5.51 -16.76 -10.48
CA VAL A 27 -5.42 -17.48 -9.21
C VAL A 27 -5.22 -16.48 -8.08
N GLY A 28 -5.99 -16.60 -7.00
CA GLY A 28 -5.87 -15.72 -5.84
C GLY A 28 -6.88 -16.07 -4.75
N SER A 29 -6.70 -15.49 -3.56
CA SER A 29 -7.66 -15.63 -2.45
C SER A 29 -8.91 -14.76 -2.67
N PHE A 30 -9.88 -14.82 -1.73
CA PHE A 30 -11.07 -13.96 -1.76
C PHE A 30 -10.74 -12.45 -1.82
N THR A 31 -9.55 -12.05 -1.35
CA THR A 31 -9.11 -10.65 -1.35
C THR A 31 -9.11 -10.00 -2.73
N ARG A 32 -9.00 -10.78 -3.82
CA ARG A 32 -9.07 -10.28 -5.20
C ARG A 32 -10.41 -9.63 -5.57
N PHE A 33 -11.46 -9.88 -4.79
CA PHE A 33 -12.81 -9.38 -5.03
C PHE A 33 -13.16 -8.15 -4.18
N ILE A 34 -12.24 -7.67 -3.34
CA ILE A 34 -12.45 -6.45 -2.55
C ILE A 34 -12.29 -5.24 -3.49
N ASN A 35 -13.31 -4.38 -3.52
CA ASN A 35 -13.34 -3.20 -4.38
C ASN A 35 -12.50 -2.05 -3.81
N HIS A 36 -12.09 -1.14 -4.70
CA HIS A 36 -11.56 0.16 -4.33
C HIS A 36 -12.66 1.05 -3.72
N ASN A 37 -12.29 1.83 -2.70
CA ASN A 37 -13.13 2.85 -2.09
C ASN A 37 -12.25 4.03 -1.67
N CYS A 38 -12.68 5.26 -1.95
CA CYS A 38 -12.00 6.48 -1.53
C CYS A 38 -12.03 6.72 -0.01
N ASN A 39 -12.98 6.09 0.70
CA ASN A 39 -13.06 6.07 2.16
C ASN A 39 -13.06 4.62 2.68
N PRO A 40 -11.92 3.92 2.64
CA PRO A 40 -11.87 2.48 2.82
C PRO A 40 -12.01 2.07 4.30
N TYR A 41 -12.67 0.92 4.52
CA TYR A 41 -12.74 0.27 5.84
C TYR A 41 -11.57 -0.69 6.10
N LEU A 42 -10.76 -0.97 5.07
CA LEU A 42 -9.60 -1.85 5.15
C LEU A 42 -8.35 -1.08 4.74
N PHE A 43 -7.23 -1.38 5.39
CA PHE A 43 -5.92 -0.89 4.96
C PHE A 43 -4.98 -2.06 4.66
N ALA A 44 -4.07 -1.84 3.70
CA ALA A 44 -3.04 -2.79 3.34
C ALA A 44 -1.80 -2.56 4.21
N GLN A 45 -1.34 -3.63 4.87
CA GLN A 45 -0.13 -3.64 5.69
C GLN A 45 0.81 -4.71 5.16
N CYS A 46 2.05 -4.32 4.93
CA CYS A 46 3.12 -5.26 4.68
C CYS A 46 3.52 -5.97 5.97
N VAL A 47 3.51 -7.30 5.94
CA VAL A 47 3.84 -8.15 7.09
C VAL A 47 4.96 -9.11 6.72
N LEU A 48 6.06 -9.01 7.45
CA LEU A 48 7.17 -9.96 7.40
C LEU A 48 6.79 -11.20 8.22
N THR A 49 6.66 -12.35 7.55
CA THR A 49 6.33 -13.60 8.26
C THR A 49 7.54 -14.52 8.47
N ASN A 50 8.61 -14.38 7.67
CA ASN A 50 9.80 -15.23 7.73
C ASN A 50 11.08 -14.37 7.72
N TYR A 51 12.14 -14.83 8.40
CA TYR A 51 13.32 -14.02 8.79
C TYR A 51 14.34 -13.67 7.69
N HIS A 52 14.14 -13.99 6.41
CA HIS A 52 15.25 -13.92 5.44
C HIS A 52 15.02 -13.14 4.15
N ASP A 53 13.83 -12.61 3.87
CA ASP A 53 13.66 -11.73 2.71
C ASP A 53 12.60 -10.67 2.94
N VAL A 54 13.06 -9.45 3.22
CA VAL A 54 12.19 -8.26 3.38
C VAL A 54 11.54 -7.86 2.06
N LYS A 55 12.09 -8.29 0.91
CA LYS A 55 11.55 -7.94 -0.41
C LYS A 55 10.26 -8.69 -0.76
N LEU A 56 9.96 -9.79 -0.05
CA LEU A 56 8.77 -10.61 -0.25
C LEU A 56 7.85 -10.59 0.98
N GLU A 57 7.72 -9.42 1.60
CA GLU A 57 6.71 -9.18 2.61
C GLU A 57 5.30 -9.48 2.08
N LYS A 58 4.47 -10.09 2.94
CA LYS A 58 3.10 -10.44 2.54
C LYS A 58 2.21 -9.24 2.77
N VAL A 59 1.47 -8.84 1.74
CA VAL A 59 0.39 -7.86 1.88
C VAL A 59 -0.79 -8.49 2.63
N LYS A 60 -1.16 -7.89 3.76
CA LYS A 60 -2.31 -8.28 4.59
C LYS A 60 -3.31 -7.13 4.65
N LEU A 61 -4.60 -7.46 4.72
CA LEU A 61 -5.66 -6.47 4.90
C LEU A 61 -6.13 -6.52 6.35
N PHE A 62 -6.20 -5.36 6.99
CA PHE A 62 -6.71 -5.18 8.34
C PHE A 62 -7.86 -4.18 8.33
N ALA A 63 -8.79 -4.33 9.27
CA ALA A 63 -9.87 -3.37 9.44
C ALA A 63 -9.32 -2.07 10.03
N VAL A 64 -9.69 -0.94 9.44
CA VAL A 64 -9.35 0.41 9.94
C VAL A 64 -10.16 0.71 11.20
N ASP A 65 -11.39 0.20 11.28
CA ASP A 65 -12.30 0.34 12.43
C ASP A 65 -13.24 -0.89 12.50
N THR A 66 -14.16 -0.90 13.45
CA THR A 66 -15.22 -1.89 13.62
C THR A 66 -16.11 -1.93 12.37
N ILE A 67 -16.10 -3.06 11.67
CA ILE A 67 -16.97 -3.32 10.52
C ILE A 67 -18.17 -4.13 11.02
N LEU A 68 -19.38 -3.58 10.84
CA LEU A 68 -20.60 -4.29 11.19
C LEU A 68 -20.88 -5.44 10.20
N PRO A 69 -21.58 -6.51 10.61
CA PRO A 69 -21.96 -7.59 9.70
C PRO A 69 -22.75 -7.05 8.49
N LEU A 70 -22.38 -7.52 7.29
CA LEU A 70 -23.02 -7.14 6.02
C LEU A 70 -22.93 -5.65 5.66
N GLN A 71 -21.99 -4.90 6.23
CA GLN A 71 -21.74 -3.54 5.82
C GLN A 71 -21.33 -3.52 4.34
N VAL A 72 -22.24 -3.03 3.51
CA VAL A 72 -22.01 -2.76 2.09
C VAL A 72 -21.68 -1.28 1.94
N ASN A 73 -20.66 -1.00 1.14
CA ASN A 73 -20.29 0.35 0.78
C ASN A 73 -21.12 0.87 -0.37
#